data_AF-A0A6A3AQU9-F1
#
_entry.id   AF-A0A6A3AQU9-F1
#
_cell.length_a   1.000
_cell.length_b   1.000
_cell.length_c   1.000
_cell.angle_alpha   90.00
_cell.angle_beta   90.00
_cell.angle_gamma   90.00
#
_symmetry.space_group_name_H-M   'P 1'
#
loop_
_entity.id
_entity.type
_entity.pdbx_description
1 polymer ?
#
loop_
_entity_poly.entity_id
_entity_poly.type
_entity_poly.pdbx_seq_one_letter_code
_entity_poly.pdbx_strand_id
1 'polypeptide(L)'
;MVARVNDVIWNNGAACNTNYRVRCIGPAIPGVPLTCRGESVVVKVGDRYHPLARQNPQVTIDLSEEAFAVIADTDGSRINIVYDR
;
A
#
# COMPACT_ATOMS: atom_id res chain seq x y z
N MET A 1 -2.05 -2.94 -11.93
CA MET A 1 -2.77 -2.61 -10.68
C MET A 1 -2.47 -1.19 -10.26
N VAL A 2 -3.30 -0.60 -9.40
CA VAL A 2 -3.22 0.82 -9.02
C VAL A 2 -3.06 0.98 -7.51
N ALA A 3 -2.54 2.13 -7.09
CA ALA A 3 -2.48 2.50 -5.70
C ALA A 3 -2.79 3.99 -5.49
N ARG A 4 -3.23 4.32 -4.28
CA ARG A 4 -3.26 5.68 -3.76
C ARG A 4 -2.15 5.85 -2.74
N VAL A 5 -1.62 7.05 -2.61
CA VAL A 5 -0.49 7.32 -1.71
C VAL A 5 -0.76 8.51 -0.80
N ASN A 6 -0.15 8.50 0.38
CA ASN A 6 -0.25 9.61 1.33
C ASN A 6 0.40 10.90 0.80
N ASP A 7 0.23 12.00 1.52
CA ASP A 7 0.74 13.33 1.13
C ASP A 7 2.26 13.37 0.94
N VAL A 8 3.01 12.60 1.74
CA VAL A 8 4.47 12.56 1.70
C VAL A 8 4.94 11.94 0.40
N ILE A 9 4.39 10.78 0.01
CA ILE A 9 4.74 10.10 -1.24
C ILE A 9 4.16 10.84 -2.44
N TRP A 10 2.93 11.37 -2.34
CA TRP A 10 2.29 12.13 -3.42
C TRP A 10 3.18 13.28 -3.91
N ASN A 11 3.88 13.94 -2.98
CA ASN A 11 4.88 14.97 -3.25
C ASN A 11 4.39 16.00 -4.29
N ASN A 12 3.29 16.66 -3.97
CA ASN A 12 2.63 17.65 -4.84
C ASN A 12 2.36 17.15 -6.27
N GLY A 13 2.01 15.87 -6.42
CA GLY A 13 1.70 15.24 -7.71
C GLY A 13 2.89 14.62 -8.43
N ALA A 14 4.11 14.77 -7.91
CA ALA A 14 5.31 14.21 -8.51
C ALA A 14 5.29 12.66 -8.58
N ALA A 15 4.55 12.00 -7.68
CA ALA A 15 4.40 10.55 -7.73
C ALA A 15 3.29 10.07 -8.68
N CYS A 16 2.43 10.96 -9.20
CA CYS A 16 1.38 10.58 -10.14
C CYS A 16 1.98 9.87 -11.37
N ASN A 17 1.35 8.80 -11.84
CA ASN A 17 1.83 7.96 -12.92
C ASN A 17 3.18 7.24 -12.68
N THR A 18 3.71 7.27 -11.46
CA THR A 18 4.94 6.54 -11.11
C THR A 18 4.61 5.12 -10.65
N ASN A 19 5.48 4.16 -10.97
CA ASN A 19 5.36 2.79 -10.50
C ASN A 19 6.12 2.62 -9.18
N TYR A 20 5.56 1.79 -8.30
CA TYR A 20 6.23 1.31 -7.10
C TYR A 20 6.18 -0.21 -7.06
N ARG A 21 7.30 -0.83 -6.72
CA ARG A 21 7.35 -2.24 -6.32
C ARG A 21 7.05 -2.30 -4.83
N VAL A 22 6.07 -3.10 -4.43
CA VAL A 22 5.61 -3.23 -3.05
C VAL A 22 5.68 -4.68 -2.62
N ARG A 23 6.16 -4.91 -1.38
CA ARG A 23 6.28 -6.23 -0.79
C ARG A 23 5.78 -6.24 0.65
N CYS A 24 5.00 -7.27 1.00
CA CYS A 24 4.56 -7.53 2.38
C CYS A 24 5.73 -8.02 3.25
N ILE A 25 5.87 -7.45 4.45
CA ILE A 25 6.87 -7.86 5.46
C ILE A 25 6.26 -8.30 6.78
N GLY A 26 4.94 -8.27 6.92
CA GLY A 26 4.24 -8.84 8.07
C GLY A 26 2.94 -8.11 8.45
N PRO A 27 2.27 -8.55 9.51
CA PRO A 27 1.08 -7.88 10.05
C PRO A 27 1.40 -6.49 10.59
N ALA A 28 0.52 -5.52 10.31
CA ALA A 28 0.59 -4.21 10.94
C ALA A 28 -0.03 -4.19 12.34
N ILE A 29 -0.92 -5.15 12.65
CA ILE A 29 -1.64 -5.25 13.92
C ILE A 29 -1.17 -6.53 14.63
N PRO A 30 -0.55 -6.44 15.82
CA PRO A 30 -0.16 -7.61 16.60
C PRO A 30 -1.35 -8.54 16.88
N GLY A 31 -1.14 -9.84 16.74
CA GLY A 31 -2.16 -10.86 17.02
C GLY A 31 -3.20 -11.07 15.90
N VAL A 32 -3.15 -10.29 14.81
CA VAL A 32 -3.97 -10.56 13.62
C VAL A 32 -3.26 -11.61 12.76
N PRO A 33 -3.91 -12.75 12.45
CA PRO A 33 -3.36 -13.73 11.52
C PRO A 33 -3.21 -13.06 10.14
N LEU A 34 -1.99 -13.04 9.63
CA LEU A 34 -1.69 -12.55 8.29
C LEU A 34 -0.63 -13.42 7.68
N THR A 35 -0.90 -13.93 6.47
CA THR A 35 0.12 -14.54 5.63
C THR A 35 0.57 -13.53 4.57
N CYS A 36 1.85 -13.13 4.62
CA CYS A 36 2.48 -12.54 3.43
C CYS A 36 2.75 -13.67 2.43
N ARG A 37 2.42 -13.46 1.15
CA ARG A 37 2.62 -14.46 0.09
C ARG A 37 4.07 -14.56 -0.39
N GLY A 38 4.96 -13.69 0.10
CA GLY A 38 6.38 -13.64 -0.28
C GLY A 38 6.64 -12.98 -1.64
N GLU A 39 5.59 -12.63 -2.36
CA GLU A 39 5.62 -11.98 -3.68
C GLU A 39 5.75 -10.46 -3.57
N SER A 40 6.02 -9.81 -4.70
CA SER A 40 6.00 -8.36 -4.82
C SER A 40 5.08 -7.96 -5.97
N VAL A 41 4.38 -6.85 -5.79
CA VAL A 41 3.46 -6.31 -6.78
C VAL A 41 3.95 -4.97 -7.29
N VAL A 42 3.81 -4.72 -8.59
CA VAL A 42 4.05 -3.40 -9.17
C VAL A 42 2.71 -2.68 -9.31
N VAL A 43 2.61 -1.51 -8.68
CA VAL A 43 1.43 -0.65 -8.72
C VAL A 43 1.77 0.71 -9.31
N LYS A 44 0.84 1.27 -10.08
CA LYS A 44 0.94 2.64 -10.57
C LYS A 44 0.14 3.57 -9.67
N VAL A 45 0.75 4.68 -9.24
CA VAL A 45 0.05 5.71 -8.47
C VAL A 45 -0.98 6.39 -9.35
N GLY A 46 -2.26 6.17 -9.03
CA GLY A 46 -3.39 6.72 -9.77
C GLY A 46 -3.98 7.96 -9.11
N ASP A 47 -3.86 8.08 -7.78
CA ASP A 47 -4.50 9.16 -7.02
C ASP A 47 -3.75 9.46 -5.71
N ARG A 48 -3.99 10.64 -5.18
CA ARG A 48 -3.63 11.03 -3.82
C ARG A 48 -4.65 10.43 -2.84
N TYR A 49 -4.23 10.16 -1.62
CA TYR A 49 -5.15 9.84 -0.53
C TYR A 49 -6.17 10.97 -0.30
N HIS A 50 -7.44 10.63 -0.07
CA HIS A 50 -8.47 11.63 0.19
C HIS A 50 -8.19 12.35 1.53
N PRO A 51 -8.34 13.70 1.62
CA PRO A 51 -8.04 14.44 2.85
C PRO A 51 -8.82 13.98 4.08
N LEU A 52 -10.01 13.40 3.91
CA LEU A 52 -10.83 12.87 5.01
C LEU A 52 -10.25 11.57 5.62
N ALA A 53 -9.38 10.87 4.89
CA ALA A 53 -8.69 9.67 5.34
C ALA A 53 -7.35 9.96 6.05
N ARG A 54 -7.01 11.25 6.28
CA ARG A 54 -5.88 11.73 7.10
C ARG A 54 -5.87 11.21 8.55
N GLN A 55 -6.93 10.51 8.97
CA GLN A 55 -7.05 9.94 10.31
C GLN A 55 -5.99 8.86 10.61
N ASN A 56 -5.25 8.38 9.60
CA ASN A 56 -4.23 7.35 9.80
C ASN A 56 -2.91 7.68 9.07
N PRO A 57 -2.05 8.54 9.64
CA PRO A 57 -0.78 8.93 9.03
C PRO A 57 0.20 7.77 8.82
N GLN A 58 -0.07 6.61 9.42
CA GLN A 58 0.75 5.40 9.27
C GLN A 58 0.48 4.66 7.96
N VAL A 59 -0.62 4.95 7.24
CA VAL A 59 -0.89 4.34 5.93
C VAL A 59 -0.09 5.10 4.87
N THR A 60 0.86 4.42 4.25
CA THR A 60 1.75 5.00 3.23
C THR A 60 1.19 4.82 1.82
N ILE A 61 0.83 3.58 1.47
CA ILE A 61 0.31 3.17 0.16
C ILE A 61 -0.97 2.35 0.39
N ASP A 62 -2.04 2.74 -0.30
CA ASP A 62 -3.34 2.06 -0.33
C ASP A 62 -3.46 1.33 -1.67
N LEU A 63 -3.33 0.01 -1.61
CA LEU A 63 -3.31 -0.87 -2.77
C LEU A 63 -4.75 -1.17 -3.21
N SER A 64 -4.99 -1.26 -4.53
CA SER A 64 -6.22 -1.89 -5.01
C SER A 64 -6.32 -3.32 -4.49
N GLU A 65 -7.54 -3.83 -4.29
CA GLU A 65 -7.78 -5.20 -3.79
C GLU A 65 -6.99 -6.27 -4.57
N GLU A 66 -6.97 -6.16 -5.91
CA GLU A 66 -6.19 -7.03 -6.78
C GLU A 66 -4.67 -7.00 -6.47
N ALA A 67 -4.11 -5.84 -6.13
CA ALA A 67 -2.69 -5.71 -5.78
C ALA A 67 -2.39 -6.23 -4.38
N PHE A 68 -3.32 -5.99 -3.46
CA PHE A 68 -3.19 -6.49 -2.11
C PHE A 68 -3.18 -8.02 -2.09
N ALA A 69 -4.11 -8.65 -2.82
CA ALA A 69 -4.26 -10.09 -2.90
C ALA A 69 -3.03 -10.81 -3.49
N VAL A 70 -2.19 -10.12 -4.26
CA VAL A 70 -0.90 -10.65 -4.74
C VAL A 70 0.09 -10.85 -3.60
N ILE A 71 0.15 -9.92 -2.64
CA ILE A 71 1.22 -9.91 -1.63
C ILE A 71 0.79 -10.42 -0.24
N ALA A 72 -0.52 -10.47 0.04
CA ALA A 72 -1.04 -10.92 1.33
C ALA A 72 -2.47 -11.48 1.22
N ASP A 73 -2.90 -12.23 2.23
CA ASP A 73 -4.31 -12.64 2.37
C ASP A 73 -5.20 -11.43 2.72
N THR A 74 -6.35 -11.31 2.05
CA THR A 74 -7.31 -10.19 2.19
C THR A 74 -7.98 -10.13 3.56
N ASP A 75 -7.80 -11.16 4.40
CA ASP A 75 -8.31 -11.20 5.78
C ASP A 75 -7.56 -10.23 6.70
N GLY A 76 -6.38 -9.77 6.29
CA GLY A 76 -5.64 -8.71 6.96
C GLY A 76 -6.09 -7.32 6.52
N SER A 77 -6.70 -6.55 7.42
CA SER A 77 -7.10 -5.17 7.10
C SER A 77 -5.92 -4.22 6.86
N ARG A 78 -4.72 -4.54 7.39
CA ARG A 78 -3.49 -3.74 7.26
C ARG A 78 -2.23 -4.60 7.36
N ILE A 79 -1.23 -4.27 6.53
CA ILE A 79 0.07 -4.95 6.49
C ILE A 79 1.22 -3.95 6.57
N ASN A 80 2.36 -4.39 7.09
CA ASN A 80 3.61 -3.67 6.95
C ASN A 80 4.22 -4.02 5.59
N ILE A 81 4.72 -3.00 4.89
CA ILE A 81 5.31 -3.14 3.57
C ILE A 81 6.70 -2.50 3.50
N VAL A 82 7.50 -3.01 2.57
CA VAL A 82 8.61 -2.26 1.98
C VAL A 82 8.26 -1.91 0.54
N TYR A 83 8.76 -0.78 0.06
CA TYR A 83 8.52 -0.34 -1.31
C TYR A 83 9.69 0.45 -1.88
N ASP A 84 9.86 0.34 -3.18
CA ASP A 84 10.86 1.04 -3.97
C ASP A 84 10.24 1.55 -5.29
N ARG A 85 10.85 2.59 -5.86
CA ARG A 85 10.42 3.27 -7.09
C ARG A 85 11.22 2.77 -8.28
#